data_AF-A0A2K4FC15-F1
#
_entry.id   AF-A0A2K4FC15-F1
#
_cell.length_a   1.000
_cell.length_b   1.000
_cell.length_c   1.000
_cell.angle_alpha   90.00
_cell.angle_beta   90.00
_cell.angle_gamma   90.00
#
_symmetry.space_group_name_H-M   'P 1'
#
loop_
_entity.id
_entity.type
_entity.pdbx_description
1 polymer ?
#
loop_
_entity_poly.entity_id
_entity_poly.type
_entity_poly.pdbx_seq_one_letter_code
_entity_poly.pdbx_strand_id
1 'polypeptide(L)'
;MGEVKVETNSAKNEINNIKSAGEDINFKNDVDLSDTNIEPFTSFKDDADILLEALNNYKSIVSEDTTAMASVVDEFDSNDKEMANDISNVPVSE
;
A
#
# COMPACT_ATOMS: atom_id res chain seq x y z
N MET A 1 10.37 -27.81 -17.10
CA MET A 1 10.35 -26.63 -16.20
C MET A 1 8.94 -26.08 -16.27
N GLY A 2 8.23 -26.04 -15.15
CA GLY A 2 6.89 -25.44 -15.12
C GLY A 2 7.05 -23.93 -15.17
N GLU A 3 6.35 -23.28 -16.10
CA GLU A 3 6.26 -21.83 -16.20
C GLU A 3 5.64 -21.32 -14.89
N VAL A 4 6.42 -20.64 -14.05
CA VAL A 4 5.87 -19.90 -12.91
C VAL A 4 5.34 -18.60 -13.51
N LYS A 5 4.12 -18.67 -14.02
CA LYS A 5 3.42 -17.48 -14.51
C LYS A 5 3.06 -16.64 -13.30
N VAL A 6 3.85 -15.60 -13.03
CA VAL A 6 3.49 -14.62 -12.00
C VAL A 6 2.29 -13.88 -12.56
N GLU A 7 1.12 -14.02 -11.92
CA GLU A 7 -0.11 -13.29 -12.30
C GLU A 7 0.03 -11.82 -11.86
N THR A 8 0.97 -11.09 -12.46
CA THR A 8 1.37 -9.73 -12.11
C THR A 8 0.18 -8.77 -12.14
N ASN A 9 -0.79 -8.99 -13.04
CA ASN A 9 -2.03 -8.23 -13.10
C ASN A 9 -2.92 -8.44 -11.87
N SER A 10 -3.06 -9.68 -11.39
CA SER A 10 -3.84 -9.98 -10.17
C SER A 10 -3.17 -9.36 -8.95
N ALA A 11 -1.85 -9.50 -8.85
CA ALA A 11 -1.07 -8.93 -7.75
C ALA A 11 -1.17 -7.39 -7.72
N LYS A 12 -1.07 -6.72 -8.88
CA LYS A 12 -1.27 -5.26 -8.98
C LYS A 12 -2.66 -4.83 -8.52
N ASN A 13 -3.69 -5.59 -8.89
CA ASN A 13 -5.07 -5.29 -8.46
C ASN A 13 -5.22 -5.43 -6.93
N GLU A 14 -4.64 -6.48 -6.35
CA GLU A 14 -4.65 -6.67 -4.89
C GLU A 14 -3.89 -5.56 -4.16
N ILE A 15 -2.72 -5.17 -4.65
CA ILE A 15 -1.93 -4.06 -4.11
C ILE A 15 -2.73 -2.75 -4.15
N ASN A 16 -3.40 -2.46 -5.27
CA ASN A 16 -4.25 -1.28 -5.41
C ASN A 16 -5.43 -1.32 -4.44
N ASN A 17 -6.07 -2.48 -4.24
CA ASN A 17 -7.16 -2.62 -3.28
C ASN A 17 -6.68 -2.35 -1.84
N ILE A 18 -5.49 -2.85 -1.48
CA ILE A 18 -4.87 -2.58 -0.16
C ILE A 18 -4.60 -1.08 0.00
N LYS A 19 -4.01 -0.45 -1.02
CA LYS A 19 -3.73 0.99 -1.00
C LYS A 19 -5.00 1.81 -0.80
N SER A 20 -6.03 1.55 -1.61
CA SER A 20 -7.31 2.26 -1.50
C SER A 20 -7.98 2.02 -0.14
N ALA A 21 -7.98 0.80 0.37
CA ALA A 21 -8.54 0.50 1.69
C ALA A 21 -7.80 1.24 2.82
N GLY A 22 -6.48 1.42 2.70
CA GLY A 22 -5.69 2.23 3.63
C GLY A 22 -6.01 3.74 3.54
N GLU A 23 -6.12 4.26 2.32
CA GLU A 23 -6.48 5.66 2.06
C GLU A 23 -7.89 6.01 2.55
N ASP A 24 -8.84 5.07 2.45
CA ASP A 24 -10.25 5.22 2.84
C ASP A 24 -10.47 5.33 4.36
N ILE A 25 -9.45 5.04 5.18
CA ILE A 25 -9.53 5.22 6.64
C ILE A 25 -9.72 6.70 6.93
N ASN A 26 -10.91 7.12 7.37
CA ASN A 26 -11.18 8.52 7.65
C ASN A 26 -11.56 8.70 9.12
N PHE A 27 -10.70 9.36 9.86
CA PHE A 27 -10.95 9.76 11.25
C PHE A 27 -10.65 11.25 11.36
N LYS A 28 -11.56 11.98 12.00
CA LYS A 28 -11.44 13.42 12.25
C LYS A 28 -11.74 13.66 13.72
N ASN A 29 -10.89 14.44 14.36
CA ASN A 29 -11.11 14.92 15.72
C ASN A 29 -11.39 16.43 15.68
N ASP A 30 -12.63 16.81 15.39
CA ASP A 30 -13.06 18.21 15.32
C ASP A 30 -13.57 18.72 16.70
N VAL A 31 -13.15 18.08 17.79
CA VAL A 31 -13.58 18.45 19.15
C VAL A 31 -12.89 19.74 19.60
N ASP A 32 -13.68 20.79 19.79
CA ASP A 32 -13.25 22.04 20.41
C ASP A 32 -13.56 22.02 21.92
N LEU A 33 -12.53 22.22 22.75
CA LEU A 33 -12.63 22.27 24.21
C LEU A 33 -12.56 23.70 24.76
N SER A 34 -12.65 24.72 23.89
CA SER A 34 -12.58 26.14 24.28
C SER A 34 -13.51 26.50 25.45
N ASP A 35 -14.68 25.86 25.54
CA ASP A 35 -15.68 26.07 26.59
C ASP A 35 -15.72 24.98 27.68
N THR A 36 -14.94 23.89 27.57
CA THR A 36 -14.95 22.77 28.54
C THR A 36 -13.56 22.13 28.66
N ASN A 37 -12.76 22.64 29.59
CA ASN A 37 -11.42 22.13 29.90
C ASN A 37 -11.41 21.31 31.21
N ILE A 38 -12.40 20.45 31.39
CA ILE A 38 -12.59 19.65 32.60
C ILE A 38 -12.65 18.17 32.19
N GLU A 39 -12.05 17.31 33.01
CA GLU A 39 -12.20 15.86 32.88
C GLU A 39 -13.70 15.46 32.86
N PRO A 40 -14.10 14.50 32.01
CA PRO A 40 -13.28 13.62 31.16
C PRO A 40 -13.03 14.12 29.72
N PHE A 41 -13.46 15.34 29.38
CA PHE A 41 -13.48 15.81 27.99
C PHE A 41 -12.08 16.08 27.42
N THR A 42 -11.16 16.53 28.27
CA THR A 42 -9.74 16.70 27.97
C THR A 42 -9.07 15.37 27.64
N SER A 43 -9.20 14.36 28.51
CA SER A 43 -8.65 13.03 28.27
C SER A 43 -9.18 12.40 26.98
N PHE A 44 -10.49 12.53 26.70
CA PHE A 44 -11.06 12.03 25.45
C PHE A 44 -10.44 12.70 24.21
N LYS A 45 -10.21 14.01 24.26
CA LYS A 45 -9.56 14.71 23.14
C LYS A 45 -8.13 14.24 22.95
N ASP A 46 -7.36 14.08 24.03
CA ASP A 46 -5.99 13.58 23.96
C ASP A 46 -5.94 12.17 23.36
N ASP A 47 -6.81 11.26 23.81
CA ASP A 47 -6.93 9.91 23.24
C ASP A 47 -7.33 9.93 21.75
N ALA A 48 -8.24 10.84 21.38
CA ALA A 48 -8.65 11.01 19.99
C ALA A 48 -7.52 11.60 19.11
N ASP A 49 -6.69 12.51 19.64
CA ASP A 49 -5.51 13.02 18.94
C ASP A 49 -4.46 11.92 18.73
N ILE A 50 -4.23 11.07 19.74
CA ILE A 50 -3.34 9.90 19.63
C ILE A 50 -3.85 8.92 18.57
N LEU A 51 -5.16 8.65 18.54
CA LEU A 51 -5.75 7.79 17.53
C LEU A 51 -5.59 8.41 16.13
N LEU A 52 -5.81 9.72 15.97
CA LEU A 52 -5.63 10.42 14.70
C LEU A 52 -4.18 10.31 14.20
N GLU A 53 -3.19 10.51 15.08
CA GLU A 53 -1.78 10.34 14.75
C GLU A 53 -1.46 8.90 14.32
N ALA A 54 -1.93 7.91 15.08
CA ALA A 54 -1.73 6.50 14.77
C ALA A 54 -2.33 6.11 13.41
N LEU A 55 -3.53 6.61 13.08
CA LEU A 55 -4.16 6.36 11.78
C LEU A 55 -3.42 7.04 10.63
N ASN A 56 -2.90 8.25 10.83
CA ASN A 56 -2.09 8.92 9.81
C ASN A 56 -0.77 8.18 9.56
N ASN A 57 -0.11 7.69 10.61
CA ASN A 57 1.08 6.85 10.47
C ASN A 57 0.77 5.55 9.73
N TYR A 58 -0.34 4.88 10.09
CA TYR A 58 -0.77 3.66 9.40
C TYR A 58 -0.98 3.89 7.90
N LYS A 59 -1.64 4.99 7.52
CA LYS A 59 -1.81 5.36 6.10
C LYS A 59 -0.48 5.53 5.37
N SER A 60 0.49 6.19 5.99
CA SER A 60 1.82 6.37 5.40
C SER A 60 2.48 5.01 5.13
N ILE A 61 2.46 4.12 6.12
CA ILE A 61 3.03 2.77 6.01
C ILE A 61 2.35 2.00 4.88
N VAL A 62 1.01 1.97 4.84
CA VAL A 62 0.28 1.27 3.76
C VAL A 62 0.63 1.85 2.39
N SER A 63 0.73 3.17 2.26
CA SER A 63 1.11 3.81 0.99
C SER A 63 2.54 3.46 0.56
N GLU A 64 3.49 3.48 1.49
CA GLU A 64 4.89 3.15 1.24
C GLU A 64 5.05 1.67 0.85
N ASP A 65 4.44 0.77 1.61
CA ASP A 65 4.50 -0.68 1.38
C ASP A 65 3.84 -1.05 0.05
N THR A 66 2.66 -0.51 -0.25
CA THR A 66 1.99 -0.79 -1.53
C THR A 66 2.76 -0.26 -2.73
N THR A 67 3.47 0.87 -2.58
CA THR A 67 4.38 1.39 -3.61
C THR A 67 5.56 0.47 -3.82
N ALA A 68 6.19 -0.02 -2.75
CA ALA A 68 7.31 -0.97 -2.83
C ALA A 68 6.86 -2.30 -3.48
N MET A 69 5.70 -2.83 -3.08
CA MET A 69 5.13 -4.04 -3.67
C MET A 69 4.85 -3.85 -5.16
N ALA A 70 4.27 -2.72 -5.57
CA ALA A 70 3.98 -2.43 -6.98
C ALA A 70 5.28 -2.42 -7.82
N SER A 71 6.33 -1.77 -7.32
CA SER A 71 7.65 -1.75 -7.98
C SER A 71 8.23 -3.16 -8.16
N VAL A 72 8.15 -4.02 -7.14
CA VAL A 72 8.62 -5.41 -7.25
C VAL A 72 7.83 -6.20 -8.31
N VAL A 73 6.50 -6.01 -8.38
CA VAL A 73 5.69 -6.67 -9.40
C VAL A 73 6.01 -6.15 -10.81
N ASP A 74 6.30 -4.86 -10.95
CA ASP A 74 6.78 -4.27 -12.21
C ASP A 74 8.15 -4.84 -12.63
N GLU A 75 9.08 -5.01 -11.68
CA GLU A 75 10.38 -5.66 -11.93
C GLU A 75 10.22 -7.10 -12.40
N PHE A 76 9.32 -7.88 -11.79
CA PHE A 76 9.02 -9.25 -12.26
C PHE A 76 8.46 -9.26 -13.68
N ASP A 77 7.51 -8.37 -13.99
CA ASP A 77 6.90 -8.27 -15.33
C ASP A 77 7.93 -7.84 -16.40
N SER A 78 8.86 -6.94 -16.05
CA SER A 78 9.93 -6.52 -16.96
C SER A 78 10.93 -7.66 -17.22
N ASN A 79 11.39 -8.32 -16.15
CA ASN A 79 12.34 -9.43 -16.26
C ASN A 79 11.77 -10.60 -17.06
N ASP A 80 10.50 -10.94 -16.89
CA ASP A 80 9.84 -12.01 -17.65
C ASP A 80 9.79 -11.70 -19.15
N LYS A 81 9.46 -10.45 -19.51
CA LYS A 81 9.48 -9.98 -20.91
C LYS A 81 10.88 -9.98 -21.51
N GLU A 82 11.89 -9.57 -20.76
CA GLU A 82 13.29 -9.62 -21.19
C GLU A 82 13.74 -11.06 -21.45
N MET A 83 13.45 -11.97 -20.52
CA MET A 83 13.77 -13.40 -20.69
C MET A 83 13.06 -14.01 -21.90
N ALA A 84 11.78 -13.68 -22.12
CA ALA A 84 11.05 -14.15 -23.29
C ALA A 84 11.67 -13.65 -24.61
N ASN A 85 12.10 -12.38 -24.64
CA ASN A 85 12.80 -11.81 -25.79
C ASN A 85 14.16 -12.47 -26.02
N ASP A 86 14.95 -12.69 -24.98
CA ASP A 86 16.25 -13.37 -25.08
C ASP A 86 16.11 -14.80 -25.61
N ILE A 87 15.14 -15.56 -25.09
CA ILE A 87 14.83 -16.91 -25.58
C ILE A 87 14.40 -16.89 -27.05
N SER A 88 13.57 -15.92 -27.45
CA SER A 88 13.11 -15.79 -28.84
C SER A 88 14.24 -15.47 -29.84
N ASN A 89 15.31 -14.83 -29.35
CA ASN A 89 16.45 -14.40 -30.14
C ASN A 89 17.63 -15.40 -30.10
N VAL A 90 17.50 -16.54 -29.42
CA VAL A 90 18.51 -17.62 -29.48
C VAL A 90 18.48 -18.22 -30.89
N PRO A 91 19.57 -18.13 -31.68
CA PRO A 91 19.61 -18.75 -33.00
C PRO A 91 19.52 -20.27 -32.83
N VAL A 92 18.52 -20.87 -33.48
CA VAL A 92 18.43 -22.32 -33.60
C VAL A 92 19.65 -22.78 -34.38
N SER A 93 20.59 -23.45 -33.72
CA SER A 93 21.68 -24.13 -34.41
C SER A 93 21.07 -25.31 -35.18
N GLU A 94 20.99 -25.20 -36.51
CA GLU A 94 20.79 -26.35 -37.41
C GLU A 94 22.03 -27.24 -37.44
#